data_AF-A0A165ANT7-F1
#
_entry.id   AF-A0A165ANT7-F1
#
_cell.length_a   1.000
_cell.length_b   1.000
_cell.length_c   1.000
_cell.angle_alpha   90.00
_cell.angle_beta   90.00
_cell.angle_gamma   90.00
#
_symmetry.space_group_name_H-M   'P 1'
#
loop_
_entity.id
_entity.type
_entity.pdbx_description
1 polymer ?
#
loop_
_entity_poly.entity_id
_entity_poly.type
_entity_poly.pdbx_seq_one_letter_code
_entity_poly.pdbx_strand_id
1 'polypeptide(L)'
;MRDKFDEDPGKFCKNVMHGNICIKASDLPSMIYPEKGYNTDAIDENALKSDLLASCFRALFTGPSSGKRPVNASGSNKKKGSGRNPIAVTYHMKECNKYHVAYVATLAESDGDFDYEEYYNYILTLFDDKKWCEDTLDWYNG
;
A
#
# COMPACT_ATOMS: atom_id res chain seq x y z
N MET A 1 6.63 -4.52 15.56
CA MET A 1 7.91 -5.23 15.32
C MET A 1 9.09 -4.33 14.97
N ARG A 2 8.84 -3.06 14.60
CA ARG A 2 9.88 -2.11 14.19
C ARG A 2 10.99 -1.92 15.24
N ASP A 3 10.62 -1.77 16.50
CA ASP A 3 11.61 -1.55 17.58
C ASP A 3 12.62 -2.71 17.70
N LYS A 4 12.16 -3.97 17.56
CA LYS A 4 13.03 -5.16 17.58
C LYS A 4 13.96 -5.22 16.37
N PHE A 5 13.52 -4.70 15.23
CA PHE A 5 14.35 -4.59 14.03
C PHE A 5 15.38 -3.47 14.22
N ASP A 6 14.98 -2.31 14.75
CA ASP A 6 15.85 -1.15 14.95
C ASP A 6 16.95 -1.41 16.01
N GLU A 7 16.70 -2.29 16.99
CA GLU A 7 17.71 -2.73 17.97
C GLU A 7 18.86 -3.54 17.34
N ASP A 8 18.54 -4.55 16.51
CA ASP A 8 19.53 -5.37 15.80
C ASP A 8 18.91 -6.00 14.54
N PRO A 9 19.02 -5.33 13.38
CA PRO A 9 18.42 -5.80 12.13
C PRO A 9 18.92 -7.18 11.71
N GLY A 10 20.22 -7.43 11.92
CA GLY A 10 20.86 -8.67 11.48
C GLY A 10 20.37 -9.89 12.27
N LYS A 11 20.22 -9.73 13.59
CA LYS A 11 19.65 -10.76 14.46
C LYS A 11 18.16 -10.96 14.21
N PHE A 12 17.41 -9.87 14.00
CA PHE A 12 15.99 -9.95 13.66
C PHE A 12 15.78 -10.76 12.38
N CYS A 13 16.45 -10.41 11.28
CA CYS A 13 16.32 -11.12 10.00
C CYS A 13 16.70 -12.61 10.12
N LYS A 14 17.77 -12.93 10.85
CA LYS A 14 18.15 -14.34 11.11
C LYS A 14 17.07 -15.11 11.86
N ASN A 15 16.44 -14.47 12.86
CA ASN A 15 15.38 -15.09 13.63
C ASN A 15 14.10 -15.28 12.82
N VAL A 16 13.76 -14.35 11.92
CA VAL A 16 12.67 -14.53 10.96
C VAL A 16 12.96 -15.70 10.01
N MET A 17 14.14 -15.73 9.39
CA MET A 17 14.54 -16.80 8.46
C MET A 17 14.59 -18.19 9.11
N HIS A 18 14.94 -18.29 10.39
CA HIS A 18 14.93 -19.55 11.13
C HIS A 18 13.55 -19.92 11.71
N GLY A 19 12.50 -19.12 11.49
CA GLY A 19 11.16 -19.36 12.01
C GLY A 19 10.99 -19.06 13.51
N ASN A 20 11.99 -18.44 14.15
CA ASN A 20 11.92 -18.02 15.56
C ASN A 20 11.01 -16.80 15.74
N ILE A 21 10.83 -16.00 14.69
CA ILE A 21 9.87 -14.90 14.64
C ILE A 21 8.92 -15.20 13.47
N CYS A 22 7.65 -15.44 13.80
CA CYS A 22 6.60 -15.63 12.81
C CYS A 22 5.96 -14.27 12.51
N ILE A 23 6.09 -13.83 11.25
CA ILE A 23 5.41 -12.65 10.72
C ILE A 23 4.02 -13.09 10.27
N LYS A 24 2.98 -12.45 10.79
CA LYS A 24 1.58 -12.74 10.47
C LYS A 24 1.05 -11.77 9.43
N ALA A 25 -0.08 -12.12 8.79
CA ALA A 25 -0.83 -11.19 7.94
C ALA A 25 -1.21 -9.87 8.64
N SER A 26 -1.46 -9.92 9.95
CA SER A 26 -1.75 -8.74 10.77
C SER A 26 -0.54 -7.84 11.03
N ASP A 27 0.68 -8.32 10.80
CA ASP A 27 1.90 -7.56 10.98
C ASP A 27 2.15 -6.66 9.77
N LEU A 28 1.44 -5.53 9.75
CA LEU A 28 1.44 -4.60 8.64
C LEU A 28 2.87 -4.12 8.28
N PRO A 29 3.28 -4.22 7.00
CA PRO A 29 4.60 -3.80 6.54
C PRO A 29 4.86 -2.30 6.76
N SER A 30 6.08 -1.92 7.11
CA SER A 30 6.41 -0.50 7.35
C SER A 30 6.16 0.39 6.12
N MET A 31 6.28 -0.16 4.91
CA MET A 31 6.11 0.58 3.66
C MET A 31 4.68 1.07 3.39
N ILE A 32 3.67 0.50 4.05
CA ILE A 32 2.28 0.94 3.87
C ILE A 32 1.98 2.24 4.63
N TYR A 33 2.90 2.67 5.50
CA TYR A 33 2.79 3.90 6.28
C TYR A 33 3.57 5.04 5.64
N PRO A 34 3.17 6.30 5.88
CA PRO A 34 4.05 7.45 5.67
C PRO A 34 5.34 7.33 6.50
N GLU A 35 6.42 7.98 6.05
CA GLU A 35 7.76 7.90 6.67
C GLU A 35 7.77 8.18 8.19
N LYS A 36 6.85 9.04 8.66
CA LYS A 36 6.64 9.39 10.07
C LYS A 36 5.19 9.19 10.53
N GLY A 37 4.43 8.36 9.82
CA GLY A 37 2.99 8.16 10.06
C GLY A 37 2.65 6.98 10.95
N TYR A 38 3.62 6.12 11.29
CA TYR A 38 3.37 4.95 12.14
C TYR A 38 3.15 5.36 13.61
N ASN A 39 1.97 5.04 14.15
CA ASN A 39 1.60 5.25 15.54
C ASN A 39 1.51 3.88 16.24
N THR A 40 2.27 3.69 17.33
CA THR A 40 2.27 2.43 18.09
C THR A 40 0.98 2.21 18.88
N ASP A 41 0.30 3.30 19.27
CA ASP A 41 -0.94 3.25 20.04
C ASP A 41 -2.17 3.07 19.15
N ALA A 42 -2.04 3.41 17.86
CA ALA A 42 -3.08 3.28 16.83
C ALA A 42 -2.44 2.83 15.50
N ILE A 43 -2.19 1.51 15.41
CA ILE A 43 -1.48 0.90 14.28
C ILE A 43 -2.21 1.17 12.95
N ASP A 44 -3.52 1.29 12.95
CA ASP A 44 -4.37 1.51 11.78
C ASP A 44 -4.42 2.98 11.31
N GLU A 45 -4.16 3.96 12.17
CA GLU A 45 -4.44 5.40 11.94
C GLU A 45 -3.97 5.92 10.56
N ASN A 46 -2.76 5.56 10.16
CA ASN A 46 -2.16 5.96 8.87
C ASN A 46 -1.78 4.77 7.98
N ALA A 47 -2.31 3.59 8.26
CA ALA A 47 -2.09 2.43 7.40
C ALA A 47 -2.59 2.72 5.97
N LEU A 48 -1.89 2.16 4.97
CA LEU A 48 -2.18 2.33 3.53
C LEU A 48 -2.05 3.76 2.97
N LYS A 49 -1.69 4.77 3.77
CA LYS A 49 -1.51 6.17 3.32
C LYS A 49 -0.06 6.51 2.95
N SER A 50 0.67 5.53 2.43
CA SER A 50 2.06 5.72 2.01
C SER A 50 2.19 6.33 0.61
N ASP A 51 3.12 7.28 0.46
CA ASP A 51 3.49 7.85 -0.84
C ASP A 51 4.00 6.78 -1.81
N LEU A 52 4.71 5.76 -1.30
CA LEU A 52 5.19 4.65 -2.10
C LEU A 52 4.01 3.84 -2.64
N LEU A 53 3.05 3.51 -1.77
CA LEU A 53 1.88 2.72 -2.14
C LEU A 53 0.98 3.47 -3.14
N ALA A 54 0.76 4.77 -2.91
CA ALA A 54 0.06 5.65 -3.84
C ALA A 54 0.78 5.75 -5.20
N SER A 55 2.11 5.75 -5.21
CA SER A 55 2.92 5.75 -6.44
C SER A 55 2.79 4.43 -7.20
N CYS A 56 2.79 3.30 -6.50
CA CYS A 56 2.52 1.98 -7.06
C CYS A 56 1.11 1.90 -7.68
N PHE A 57 0.09 2.37 -6.96
CA PHE A 57 -1.28 2.45 -7.46
C PHE A 57 -1.34 3.27 -8.75
N ARG A 58 -0.77 4.48 -8.75
CA ARG A 58 -0.77 5.36 -9.94
C ARG A 58 -0.04 4.73 -11.11
N ALA A 59 1.11 4.10 -10.87
CA ALA A 59 1.88 3.41 -11.90
C ALA A 59 1.10 2.25 -12.53
N LEU A 60 0.42 1.45 -11.70
CA LEU A 60 -0.35 0.29 -12.13
C LEU A 60 -1.62 0.67 -12.90
N PHE A 61 -2.44 1.56 -12.33
CA PHE A 61 -3.77 1.85 -12.87
C PHE A 61 -3.78 2.96 -13.92
N THR A 62 -2.93 3.98 -13.76
CA THR A 62 -2.97 5.21 -14.59
C THR A 62 -1.75 5.37 -15.51
N GLY A 63 -0.76 4.50 -15.35
CA GLY A 63 0.43 4.37 -16.19
C GLY A 63 1.73 4.84 -15.51
N PRO A 64 2.91 4.40 -16.00
CA PRO A 64 4.20 4.61 -15.33
C PRO A 64 4.56 6.09 -15.09
N SER A 65 4.16 6.99 -15.99
CA SER A 65 4.45 8.43 -15.88
C SER A 65 3.67 9.13 -14.77
N SER A 66 2.62 8.50 -14.22
CA SER A 66 1.87 9.03 -13.08
C SER A 66 2.47 8.63 -11.73
N GLY A 67 3.26 7.53 -11.69
CA GLY A 67 3.85 7.03 -10.44
C GLY A 67 4.87 7.99 -9.82
N LYS A 68 5.61 8.76 -10.65
CA LYS A 68 6.62 9.73 -10.18
C LYS A 68 6.04 11.08 -9.72
N ARG A 69 4.72 11.24 -9.70
CA ARG A 69 4.09 12.51 -9.34
C ARG A 69 3.94 12.62 -7.82
N PRO A 70 4.03 13.84 -7.24
CA PRO A 70 3.55 14.08 -5.88
C PRO A 70 2.08 13.69 -5.76
N VAL A 71 1.65 13.21 -4.58
CA VAL A 71 0.26 12.79 -4.30
C VAL A 71 -0.73 13.93 -4.61
N ASN A 72 -0.33 15.20 -4.41
CA ASN A 72 -1.17 16.39 -4.59
C ASN A 72 -1.04 17.06 -5.98
N ALA A 73 -0.40 16.42 -6.95
CA ALA A 73 -0.21 17.02 -8.27
C ALA A 73 -1.48 16.90 -9.12
N SER A 74 -2.44 17.80 -8.89
CA SER A 74 -3.65 17.90 -9.71
C SER A 74 -3.31 18.21 -11.17
N GLY A 75 -3.97 17.48 -12.09
CA GLY A 75 -4.13 17.80 -13.50
C GLY A 75 -2.87 18.18 -14.28
N SER A 76 -2.44 17.33 -15.22
CA SER A 76 -1.74 17.87 -16.39
C SER A 76 -2.14 17.17 -17.67
N ASN A 77 -2.40 17.99 -18.69
CA ASN A 77 -2.65 17.61 -20.07
C ASN A 77 -1.68 16.50 -20.49
N LYS A 78 -2.13 15.24 -20.48
CA LYS A 78 -1.35 14.12 -20.98
C LYS A 78 -1.21 14.30 -22.49
N LYS A 79 0.02 14.51 -22.98
CA LYS A 79 0.35 14.10 -24.35
C LYS A 79 0.14 12.59 -24.40
N LYS A 80 -0.82 12.12 -25.19
CA LYS A 80 -1.15 10.71 -25.39
C LYS A 80 0.07 10.04 -26.01
N GLY A 81 0.91 9.41 -25.18
CA GLY A 81 2.01 8.58 -25.66
C GLY A 81 1.47 7.36 -26.42
N SER A 82 2.21 6.87 -27.39
CA SER A 82 1.88 5.70 -28.23
C SER A 82 1.95 4.35 -27.46
N GLY A 83 1.69 4.35 -26.15
CA GLY A 83 1.75 3.16 -25.30
C GLY A 83 0.39 2.48 -25.13
N ARG A 84 0.39 1.30 -24.49
CA ARG A 84 -0.84 0.64 -24.05
C ARG A 84 -1.67 1.59 -23.17
N ASN A 85 -2.98 1.56 -23.37
CA ASN A 85 -3.90 2.31 -22.51
C ASN A 85 -3.74 1.83 -21.05
N PRO A 86 -3.76 2.75 -20.08
CA PRO A 86 -3.78 2.38 -18.67
C PRO A 86 -4.99 1.49 -18.32
N ILE A 87 -4.86 0.71 -17.24
CA ILE A 87 -5.95 -0.16 -16.75
C ILE A 87 -7.20 0.67 -16.46
N ALA A 88 -7.04 1.83 -15.81
CA ALA A 88 -8.15 2.73 -15.49
C ALA A 88 -8.91 3.20 -16.73
N VAL A 89 -8.23 3.42 -17.85
CA VAL A 89 -8.87 3.81 -19.12
C VAL A 89 -9.59 2.62 -19.74
N THR A 90 -8.95 1.46 -19.74
CA THR A 90 -9.47 0.24 -20.37
C THR A 90 -10.74 -0.27 -19.67
N TYR A 91 -10.77 -0.18 -18.35
CA TYR A 91 -11.90 -0.63 -17.52
C TYR A 91 -12.81 0.50 -17.05
N HIS A 92 -12.67 1.72 -17.60
CA HIS A 92 -13.48 2.89 -17.26
C HIS A 92 -13.56 3.17 -15.75
N MET A 93 -12.45 2.99 -15.05
CA MET A 93 -12.35 3.24 -13.62
C MET A 93 -12.45 4.75 -13.36
N LYS A 94 -13.42 5.16 -12.56
CA LYS A 94 -13.63 6.57 -12.19
C LYS A 94 -12.95 6.94 -10.88
N GLU A 95 -12.85 5.98 -9.96
CA GLU A 95 -12.36 6.19 -8.60
C GLU A 95 -11.59 4.96 -8.11
N CYS A 96 -10.68 5.21 -7.18
CA CYS A 96 -10.08 4.19 -6.33
C CYS A 96 -11.13 3.66 -5.35
N ASN A 97 -11.09 2.35 -5.10
CA ASN A 97 -11.93 1.67 -4.11
C ASN A 97 -11.05 0.77 -3.25
N LYS A 98 -11.61 0.24 -2.15
CA LYS A 98 -10.87 -0.59 -1.19
C LYS A 98 -10.18 -1.81 -1.81
N TYR A 99 -10.79 -2.42 -2.82
CA TYR A 99 -10.22 -3.59 -3.50
C TYR A 99 -8.97 -3.25 -4.30
N HIS A 100 -8.91 -2.06 -4.91
CA HIS A 100 -7.72 -1.61 -5.61
C HIS A 100 -6.56 -1.34 -4.65
N VAL A 101 -6.84 -0.71 -3.49
CA VAL A 101 -5.82 -0.43 -2.47
C VAL A 101 -5.28 -1.74 -1.88
N ALA A 102 -6.17 -2.64 -1.48
CA ALA A 102 -5.80 -3.96 -0.98
C ALA A 102 -4.96 -4.73 -2.00
N TYR A 103 -5.35 -4.73 -3.26
CA TYR A 103 -4.61 -5.42 -4.32
C TYR A 103 -3.19 -4.86 -4.50
N VAL A 104 -3.04 -3.54 -4.51
CA VAL A 104 -1.71 -2.91 -4.66
C VAL A 104 -0.84 -3.16 -3.43
N ALA A 105 -1.41 -3.14 -2.22
CA ALA A 105 -0.68 -3.44 -1.00
C ALA A 105 -0.20 -4.90 -0.97
N THR A 106 -1.06 -5.85 -1.37
CA THR A 106 -0.68 -7.26 -1.50
C THR A 106 0.40 -7.46 -2.57
N LEU A 107 0.33 -6.77 -3.70
CA LEU A 107 1.36 -6.86 -4.76
C LEU A 107 2.69 -6.20 -4.39
N ALA A 108 2.65 -5.15 -3.57
CA ALA A 108 3.86 -4.48 -3.10
C ALA A 108 4.63 -5.37 -2.11
N GLU A 109 3.93 -6.22 -1.37
CA GLU A 109 4.53 -7.28 -0.58
C GLU A 109 5.08 -8.36 -1.51
N SER A 110 6.38 -8.63 -1.43
CA SER A 110 7.08 -9.57 -2.33
C SER A 110 7.80 -10.68 -1.59
N ASP A 111 7.37 -10.96 -0.36
CA ASP A 111 7.95 -12.02 0.45
C ASP A 111 7.28 -13.35 0.07
N GLY A 112 7.97 -14.20 -0.69
CA GLY A 112 7.39 -15.39 -1.34
C GLY A 112 6.75 -16.42 -0.39
N ASP A 113 7.00 -16.31 0.91
CA ASP A 113 6.50 -17.19 1.96
C ASP A 113 5.26 -16.63 2.71
N PHE A 114 4.75 -15.47 2.30
CA PHE A 114 3.63 -14.81 2.96
C PHE A 114 2.27 -15.32 2.47
N ASP A 115 1.29 -15.45 3.37
CA ASP A 115 -0.09 -15.76 2.98
C ASP A 115 -0.76 -14.50 2.40
N TYR A 116 -0.65 -14.35 1.09
CA TYR A 116 -1.20 -13.22 0.35
C TYR A 116 -2.72 -13.13 0.43
N GLU A 117 -3.43 -14.25 0.55
CA GLU A 117 -4.88 -14.28 0.66
C GLU A 117 -5.33 -13.79 2.03
N GLU A 118 -4.70 -14.31 3.10
CA GLU A 118 -4.95 -13.85 4.47
C GLU A 118 -4.65 -12.36 4.60
N TYR A 119 -3.54 -11.89 4.04
CA TYR A 119 -3.18 -10.48 4.06
C TYR A 119 -4.14 -9.60 3.30
N TYR A 120 -4.52 -10.00 2.09
CA TYR A 120 -5.51 -9.26 1.30
C TYR A 120 -6.83 -9.10 2.07
N ASN A 121 -7.31 -10.20 2.67
CA ASN A 121 -8.52 -10.18 3.47
C ASN A 121 -8.37 -9.33 4.73
N TYR A 122 -7.22 -9.39 5.40
CA TYR A 122 -6.92 -8.54 6.56
C TYR A 122 -6.91 -7.05 6.18
N ILE A 123 -6.35 -6.67 5.03
CA ILE A 123 -6.44 -5.28 4.58
C ILE A 123 -7.89 -4.87 4.35
N LEU A 124 -8.71 -5.75 3.78
CA LEU A 124 -10.12 -5.45 3.56
C LEU A 124 -10.89 -5.23 4.87
N THR A 125 -10.53 -5.91 5.96
CA THR A 125 -11.17 -5.68 7.27
C THR A 125 -10.82 -4.31 7.87
N LEU A 126 -9.67 -3.71 7.52
CA LEU A 126 -9.36 -2.33 7.92
C LEU A 126 -10.39 -1.32 7.36
N PHE A 127 -10.97 -1.62 6.19
CA PHE A 127 -12.00 -0.79 5.57
C PHE A 127 -13.41 -0.99 6.17
N ASP A 128 -13.58 -1.82 7.20
CA ASP A 128 -14.87 -1.97 7.89
C ASP A 128 -15.20 -0.75 8.76
N ASP A 129 -14.19 0.00 9.23
CA ASP A 129 -14.39 1.34 9.77
C ASP A 129 -14.70 2.32 8.62
N LYS A 130 -15.95 2.77 8.56
CA LYS A 130 -16.43 3.69 7.52
C LYS A 130 -15.66 5.01 7.49
N LYS A 131 -15.36 5.59 8.65
CA LYS A 131 -14.69 6.89 8.73
C LYS A 131 -13.26 6.76 8.22
N TRP A 132 -12.59 5.70 8.64
CA TRP A 132 -11.23 5.40 8.18
C TRP A 132 -11.19 5.05 6.68
N CYS A 133 -12.19 4.31 6.21
CA CYS A 133 -12.36 3.95 4.80
C CYS A 133 -12.51 5.18 3.91
N GLU A 134 -13.43 6.09 4.26
CA GLU A 134 -13.65 7.34 3.52
C GLU A 134 -12.37 8.18 3.46
N ASP A 135 -11.74 8.44 4.61
CA ASP A 135 -10.51 9.22 4.70
C ASP A 135 -9.35 8.59 3.91
N THR A 136 -9.23 7.26 3.94
CA THR A 136 -8.22 6.55 3.17
C THR A 136 -8.51 6.58 1.68
N LEU A 137 -9.76 6.42 1.23
CA LEU A 137 -10.09 6.50 -0.20
C LEU A 137 -9.96 7.92 -0.76
N ASP A 138 -10.32 8.94 0.03
CA ASP A 138 -10.13 10.34 -0.33
C ASP A 138 -8.66 10.68 -0.55
N TRP A 139 -7.73 10.09 0.22
CA TRP A 139 -6.29 10.22 -0.01
C TRP A 139 -5.85 9.76 -1.42
N TYR A 140 -6.48 8.71 -1.97
CA TYR A 140 -6.15 8.19 -3.30
C TYR A 140 -6.90 8.90 -4.44
N ASN A 141 -8.08 9.47 -4.14
CA ASN A 141 -8.97 10.10 -5.12
C ASN A 141 -8.84 11.63 -5.19
N GLY A 142 -8.20 12.25 -4.20
CA GLY A 142 -8.00 13.70 -4.06
C GLY A 142 -7.03 14.32 -5.06
#